data_AF-A0A085MWC1-F1
#
_entry.id   AF-A0A085MWC1-F1
#
_cell.length_a   1.000
_cell.length_b   1.000
_cell.length_c   1.000
_cell.angle_alpha   90.00
_cell.angle_beta   90.00
_cell.angle_gamma   90.00
#
_symmetry.space_group_name_H-M   'P 1'
#
loop_
_entity.id
_entity.type
_entity.pdbx_description
1 polymer ?
#
loop_
_entity_poly.entity_id
_entity_poly.type
_entity_poly.pdbx_seq_one_letter_code
_entity_poly.pdbx_strand_id
1 'polypeptide(L)'
;MVAVARNALRTDFSSCHRRSAVRRSRRERIATDQDIDKVVTNLSSTTLTSVEKCVPSKGLNFVPTPKIPPFLDVIASTEMSLTKTEPRKAAEIKGIISSCLLQTNKFENPNLNSMEKAVIKKLKTKEDLVATKTDKGNVVVLLDKSHYVDKMVTLLSSTIYSPIQSDPTPQTRTELRGLLQIFAEQSKEEAITSIRNRLYYVSNSVCPQLYGPPKIHKPDVPLRPVVCSVNSVTSQLCAYLKSIIQPLARQRGSHVSSHKDFCVALKSIRISKTDFMVSYDVKDLFTSIPITHTLTILQSLLDSGSSLSQRTKLSPFHIEGFFRQNNGAPMGSPLSPVLAEAFMEHLEETAFESADIPVAPILFKRYVDDVFAIVKKGQEDTLLEYLHTIFPGQIAFTIEKEVNNELPFLDVLVRRKGTGLRTTVYRKPTHSDREMVIQEASSHPPPHEDYTLPETGIIVGWVQARSLARNDKIRIPFEDRPGVVYQIKCACNASYIGETGSTLLDRFNDHMKALNGYKSAQEELNGTRRKRRGRP
;
A
#
# COMPACT_ATOMS: atom_id res chain seq x y z
N MET A 1 -33.82 -24.76 7.07
CA MET A 1 -32.57 -24.06 6.69
C MET A 1 -31.57 -24.92 5.92
N VAL A 2 -31.51 -26.25 6.09
CA VAL A 2 -30.60 -27.15 5.32
C VAL A 2 -30.98 -27.31 3.83
N ALA A 3 -32.25 -27.10 3.45
CA ALA A 3 -32.68 -27.13 2.05
C ALA A 3 -32.39 -25.83 1.27
N VAL A 4 -32.27 -24.69 1.97
CA VAL A 4 -31.99 -23.38 1.36
C VAL A 4 -30.49 -23.25 1.02
N ALA A 5 -29.61 -23.84 1.85
CA ALA A 5 -28.17 -23.87 1.58
C ALA A 5 -27.78 -24.82 0.42
N ARG A 6 -28.56 -25.88 0.17
CA ARG A 6 -28.33 -26.78 -0.99
C ARG A 6 -28.73 -26.16 -2.33
N ASN A 7 -29.72 -25.27 -2.34
CA ASN A 7 -30.12 -24.57 -3.56
C ASN A 7 -29.18 -23.43 -3.93
N ALA A 8 -28.61 -22.70 -2.96
CA ALA A 8 -27.63 -21.65 -3.23
C ALA A 8 -26.35 -22.17 -3.93
N LEU A 9 -25.92 -23.40 -3.62
CA LEU A 9 -24.76 -24.04 -4.28
C LEU A 9 -25.08 -24.69 -5.64
N ARG A 10 -26.36 -24.83 -6.02
CA ARG A 10 -26.78 -25.36 -7.33
C ARG A 10 -27.19 -24.28 -8.32
N THR A 11 -27.65 -23.12 -7.87
CA THR A 11 -28.10 -22.04 -8.77
C THR A 11 -26.94 -21.33 -9.48
N ASP A 12 -25.72 -21.34 -8.94
CA ASP A 12 -24.56 -20.68 -9.57
C ASP A 12 -23.87 -21.47 -10.69
N PHE A 13 -24.21 -22.75 -10.90
CA PHE A 13 -23.66 -23.50 -12.03
C PHE A 13 -24.40 -23.26 -13.36
N SER A 14 -25.60 -22.65 -13.32
CA SER A 14 -26.41 -22.39 -14.53
C SER A 14 -26.10 -21.04 -15.21
N SER A 15 -25.46 -20.09 -14.51
CA SER A 15 -25.07 -18.80 -15.07
C SER A 15 -23.82 -18.88 -15.98
N CYS A 16 -23.09 -20.00 -15.94
CA CYS A 16 -21.90 -20.24 -16.77
C CYS A 16 -22.24 -20.41 -18.27
N HIS A 17 -23.50 -20.67 -18.64
CA HIS A 17 -23.90 -20.80 -20.05
C HIS A 17 -24.24 -19.47 -20.74
N ARG A 18 -24.59 -18.39 -20.02
CA ARG A 18 -24.79 -17.06 -20.65
C ARG A 18 -23.50 -16.28 -20.85
N ARG A 19 -22.44 -16.58 -20.10
CA ARG A 19 -21.09 -16.04 -20.40
C ARG A 19 -20.51 -16.62 -21.69
N SER A 20 -20.99 -17.78 -22.13
CA SER A 20 -20.56 -18.44 -23.37
C SER A 20 -20.94 -17.72 -24.66
N ALA A 21 -21.98 -16.87 -24.66
CA ALA A 21 -22.34 -16.10 -25.84
C ALA A 21 -21.37 -14.92 -26.09
N VAL A 22 -20.79 -14.36 -25.03
CA VAL A 22 -19.70 -13.36 -25.14
C VAL A 22 -18.34 -14.04 -25.42
N ARG A 23 -18.20 -15.34 -25.10
CA ARG A 23 -16.98 -16.15 -25.36
C ARG A 23 -16.59 -16.29 -26.83
N ARG A 24 -17.44 -15.96 -27.81
CA ARG A 24 -17.10 -16.09 -29.24
C ARG A 24 -16.51 -14.84 -29.90
N SER A 25 -16.52 -13.67 -29.25
CA SER A 25 -16.07 -12.41 -29.89
C SER A 25 -14.66 -11.93 -29.47
N ARG A 26 -14.06 -12.47 -28.41
CA ARG A 26 -12.67 -12.20 -28.04
C ARG A 26 -11.83 -13.46 -28.26
N ARG A 27 -11.60 -13.81 -29.52
CA ARG A 27 -10.46 -14.66 -29.90
C ARG A 27 -9.19 -14.01 -29.35
N GLU A 28 -8.36 -14.82 -28.71
CA GLU A 28 -7.01 -14.49 -28.25
C GLU A 28 -6.28 -13.67 -29.31
N ARG A 29 -6.13 -12.36 -29.08
CA ARG A 29 -5.10 -11.60 -29.79
C ARG A 29 -3.79 -12.06 -29.17
N ILE A 30 -3.04 -12.86 -29.91
CA ILE A 30 -1.61 -13.03 -29.66
C ILE A 30 -1.04 -11.60 -29.69
N ALA A 31 -0.59 -11.11 -28.53
CA ALA A 31 -0.03 -9.76 -28.42
C ALA A 31 1.15 -9.65 -29.40
N THR A 32 1.13 -8.64 -30.25
CA THR A 32 2.27 -8.37 -31.15
C THR A 32 3.46 -7.88 -30.32
N ASP A 33 4.69 -7.98 -30.83
CA ASP A 33 5.89 -7.52 -30.09
C ASP A 33 5.79 -6.01 -29.73
N GLN A 34 5.13 -5.22 -30.59
CA GLN A 34 4.77 -3.81 -30.34
C GLN A 34 3.79 -3.61 -29.17
N ASP A 35 2.92 -4.58 -28.86
CA ASP A 35 2.03 -4.51 -27.69
C ASP A 35 2.77 -4.88 -26.40
N ILE A 36 3.80 -5.73 -26.48
CA ILE A 36 4.62 -6.14 -25.32
C ILE A 36 5.50 -4.99 -24.86
N ASP A 37 6.10 -4.23 -25.78
CA ASP A 37 6.95 -3.09 -25.44
C ASP A 37 6.18 -1.90 -24.84
N LYS A 38 4.85 -1.84 -25.02
CA LYS A 38 3.98 -0.88 -24.31
C LYS A 38 3.78 -1.24 -22.84
N VAL A 39 3.90 -2.52 -22.46
CA VAL A 39 3.65 -3.03 -21.10
C VAL A 39 4.93 -3.42 -20.36
N VAL A 40 6.04 -3.59 -21.07
CA VAL A 40 7.37 -3.87 -20.52
C VAL A 40 8.39 -2.92 -21.15
N THR A 41 9.05 -2.12 -20.33
CA THR A 41 10.14 -1.24 -20.76
C THR A 41 11.45 -1.77 -20.20
N ASN A 42 12.38 -2.18 -21.08
CA ASN A 42 13.70 -2.62 -20.66
C ASN A 42 14.70 -1.48 -20.79
N LEU A 43 15.19 -0.97 -19.66
CA LEU A 43 16.22 0.06 -19.57
C LEU A 43 17.53 -0.50 -18.99
N SER A 44 17.66 -1.83 -18.93
CA SER A 44 18.86 -2.51 -18.44
C SER A 44 19.79 -2.89 -19.59
N SER A 45 21.06 -3.14 -19.26
CA SER A 45 22.07 -3.72 -20.16
C SER A 45 21.73 -5.15 -20.63
N THR A 46 20.87 -5.85 -19.89
CA THR A 46 20.42 -7.21 -20.25
C THR A 46 19.46 -7.15 -21.44
N THR A 47 19.80 -7.82 -22.53
CA THR A 47 18.85 -8.07 -23.62
C THR A 47 17.87 -9.19 -23.24
N LEU A 48 16.58 -8.95 -23.47
CA LEU A 48 15.53 -9.97 -23.36
C LEU A 48 14.96 -10.27 -24.74
N THR A 49 14.82 -11.55 -25.03
CA THR A 49 14.08 -12.01 -26.21
C THR A 49 12.59 -11.68 -26.07
N SER A 50 11.85 -11.58 -27.18
CA SER A 50 10.41 -11.32 -27.16
C SER A 50 9.64 -12.35 -26.31
N VAL A 51 10.09 -13.61 -26.31
CA VAL A 51 9.53 -14.68 -25.46
C VAL A 51 9.81 -14.43 -23.97
N GLU A 52 10.99 -13.95 -23.61
CA GLU A 52 11.31 -13.61 -22.23
C GLU A 52 10.51 -12.40 -21.75
N LYS A 53 10.21 -11.44 -22.62
CA LYS A 53 9.35 -10.28 -22.31
C LYS A 53 7.89 -10.68 -22.04
N CYS A 54 7.42 -11.84 -22.52
CA CYS A 54 6.07 -12.33 -22.21
C CYS A 54 5.82 -12.59 -20.72
N VAL A 55 6.86 -12.90 -19.94
CA VAL A 55 6.74 -13.11 -18.49
C VAL A 55 6.50 -11.80 -17.72
N PRO A 56 7.36 -10.78 -17.81
CA PRO A 56 7.09 -9.48 -17.18
C PRO A 56 5.85 -8.81 -17.78
N SER A 57 5.48 -9.12 -19.03
CA SER A 57 4.23 -8.64 -19.61
C SER A 57 2.99 -9.26 -18.98
N LYS A 58 3.06 -10.28 -18.11
CA LYS A 58 1.92 -10.68 -17.25
C LYS A 58 1.69 -9.72 -16.07
N GLY A 59 2.67 -8.86 -15.79
CA GLY A 59 2.64 -7.87 -14.73
C GLY A 59 3.14 -8.42 -13.39
N LEU A 60 3.76 -7.56 -12.58
CA LEU A 60 4.34 -7.97 -11.29
C LEU A 60 3.30 -8.43 -10.25
N ASN A 61 2.02 -8.12 -10.44
CA ASN A 61 0.95 -8.59 -9.54
C ASN A 61 0.43 -9.98 -9.92
N PHE A 62 0.88 -10.57 -11.04
CA PHE A 62 0.46 -11.90 -11.44
C PHE A 62 0.80 -12.92 -10.35
N VAL A 63 -0.17 -13.73 -9.95
CA VAL A 63 -0.02 -14.76 -8.93
C VAL A 63 0.07 -16.12 -9.64
N PRO A 64 1.24 -16.77 -9.63
CA PRO A 64 1.37 -18.15 -10.07
C PRO A 64 0.51 -19.08 -9.23
N THR A 65 -0.07 -20.10 -9.87
CA THR A 65 -0.81 -21.15 -9.19
C THR A 65 0.12 -21.83 -8.17
N PRO A 66 -0.24 -21.85 -6.88
CA PRO A 66 0.59 -22.44 -5.86
C PRO A 66 0.59 -23.95 -6.04
N LYS A 67 1.70 -24.59 -5.69
CA LYS A 67 1.79 -26.05 -5.73
C LYS A 67 0.89 -26.72 -4.70
N ILE A 68 0.54 -26.02 -3.63
CA ILE A 68 -0.28 -26.49 -2.52
C ILE A 68 -1.25 -25.36 -2.16
N PRO A 69 -2.55 -25.63 -1.96
CA PRO A 69 -3.48 -24.62 -1.46
C PRO A 69 -2.99 -23.99 -0.14
N PRO A 70 -3.22 -22.69 0.09
CA PRO A 70 -2.75 -22.01 1.31
C PRO A 70 -3.65 -22.36 2.52
N PHE A 71 -3.64 -23.62 2.94
CA PHE A 71 -4.50 -24.14 4.01
C PHE A 71 -4.36 -23.34 5.31
N LEU A 72 -3.13 -22.97 5.67
CA LEU A 72 -2.85 -22.21 6.88
C LEU A 72 -3.48 -20.82 6.86
N ASP A 73 -3.46 -20.14 5.72
CA ASP A 73 -4.03 -18.80 5.59
C ASP A 73 -5.56 -18.85 5.63
N VAL A 74 -6.16 -19.86 4.99
CA VAL A 74 -7.61 -20.10 5.06
C VAL A 74 -8.04 -20.38 6.50
N ILE A 75 -7.28 -21.23 7.21
CA ILE A 75 -7.54 -21.53 8.63
C ILE A 75 -7.40 -20.24 9.46
N ALA A 76 -6.27 -19.54 9.38
CA ALA A 76 -6.01 -18.34 10.18
C ALA A 76 -7.05 -17.23 9.94
N SER A 77 -7.43 -16.98 8.68
CA SER A 77 -8.47 -16.00 8.32
C SER A 77 -9.84 -16.39 8.87
N THR A 78 -10.19 -17.68 8.76
CA THR A 78 -11.42 -18.22 9.31
C THR A 78 -11.45 -18.07 10.83
N GLU A 79 -10.37 -18.44 11.51
CA GLU A 79 -10.28 -18.36 12.97
C GLU A 79 -10.37 -16.92 13.47
N MET A 80 -9.68 -16.00 12.79
CA MET A 80 -9.76 -14.57 13.06
C MET A 80 -11.20 -14.07 12.92
N SER A 81 -11.89 -14.44 11.84
CA SER A 81 -13.27 -14.01 11.57
C SER A 81 -14.28 -14.58 12.57
N LEU A 82 -13.97 -15.72 13.19
CA LEU A 82 -14.82 -16.39 14.18
C LEU A 82 -14.56 -15.95 15.62
N THR A 83 -13.62 -15.03 15.87
CA THR A 83 -13.29 -14.58 17.25
C THR A 83 -14.46 -13.97 18.01
N LYS A 84 -15.42 -13.36 17.32
CA LYS A 84 -16.64 -12.77 17.93
C LYS A 84 -17.86 -13.69 17.89
N THR A 85 -17.71 -14.92 17.38
CA THR A 85 -18.81 -15.88 17.19
C THR A 85 -18.92 -16.80 18.41
N GLU A 86 -20.14 -17.28 18.68
CA GLU A 86 -20.41 -18.25 19.74
C GLU A 86 -19.53 -19.51 19.60
N PRO A 87 -18.85 -19.99 20.67
CA PRO A 87 -17.84 -21.04 20.59
C PRO A 87 -18.29 -22.34 19.91
N ARG A 88 -19.54 -22.76 20.13
CA ARG A 88 -20.10 -23.98 19.53
C ARG A 88 -20.28 -23.86 18.00
N LYS A 89 -20.81 -22.72 17.54
CA LYS A 89 -20.97 -22.44 16.09
C LYS A 89 -19.61 -22.24 15.42
N ALA A 90 -18.68 -21.56 16.10
CA ALA A 90 -17.32 -21.41 15.61
C ALA A 90 -16.64 -22.79 15.42
N ALA A 91 -16.79 -23.72 16.37
CA ALA A 91 -16.26 -25.07 16.26
C ALA A 91 -16.90 -25.87 15.11
N GLU A 92 -18.21 -25.74 14.91
CA GLU A 92 -18.92 -26.37 13.78
C GLU A 92 -18.41 -25.87 12.42
N ILE A 93 -18.28 -24.54 12.26
CA ILE A 93 -17.75 -23.91 11.04
C ILE A 93 -16.31 -24.36 10.77
N LYS A 94 -15.46 -24.38 11.81
CA LYS A 94 -14.08 -24.89 11.72
C LYS A 94 -14.05 -26.37 11.27
N GLY A 95 -14.93 -27.21 11.81
CA GLY A 95 -15.04 -28.63 11.45
C GLY A 95 -15.47 -28.85 10.00
N ILE A 96 -16.43 -28.06 9.50
CA ILE A 96 -16.86 -28.09 8.09
C ILE A 96 -15.72 -27.67 7.17
N ILE A 97 -15.04 -26.55 7.47
CA ILE A 97 -13.93 -26.05 6.65
C ILE A 97 -12.77 -27.04 6.63
N SER A 98 -12.40 -27.61 7.78
CA SER A 98 -11.35 -28.64 7.85
C SER A 98 -11.72 -29.86 7.00
N SER A 99 -12.98 -30.32 7.07
CA SER A 99 -13.47 -31.44 6.26
C SER A 99 -13.44 -31.13 4.76
N CYS A 100 -13.84 -29.92 4.35
CA CYS A 100 -13.76 -29.48 2.96
C CYS A 100 -12.32 -29.42 2.45
N LEU A 101 -11.40 -28.83 3.23
CA LEU A 101 -9.99 -28.71 2.88
C LEU A 101 -9.31 -30.07 2.72
N LEU A 102 -9.66 -31.05 3.57
CA LEU A 102 -9.17 -32.43 3.50
C LEU A 102 -9.74 -33.20 2.30
N GLN A 103 -10.95 -32.87 1.85
CA GLN A 103 -11.60 -33.52 0.70
C GLN A 103 -11.19 -32.91 -0.64
N THR A 104 -10.76 -31.65 -0.68
CA THR A 104 -10.30 -30.97 -1.90
C THR A 104 -8.83 -31.24 -2.19
N ASN A 105 -8.51 -32.43 -2.70
CA ASN A 105 -7.19 -32.75 -3.28
C ASN A 105 -7.03 -32.23 -4.74
N LYS A 106 -7.79 -31.21 -5.13
CA LYS A 106 -7.77 -30.69 -6.50
C LYS A 106 -6.67 -29.63 -6.63
N PHE A 107 -5.54 -30.02 -7.20
CA PHE A 107 -4.56 -29.08 -7.72
C PHE A 107 -5.13 -28.45 -8.98
N GLU A 108 -5.28 -27.13 -8.98
CA GLU A 108 -5.62 -26.40 -10.20
C GLU A 108 -4.50 -26.56 -11.24
N ASN A 109 -4.88 -26.54 -12.53
CA ASN A 109 -3.90 -26.54 -13.60
C ASN A 109 -2.96 -25.33 -13.45
N PRO A 110 -1.64 -25.51 -13.57
CA PRO A 110 -0.70 -24.41 -13.42
C PRO A 110 -0.95 -23.32 -14.47
N ASN A 111 -1.07 -22.07 -14.03
CA ASN A 111 -1.21 -20.91 -14.91
C ASN A 111 0.10 -20.39 -15.55
N LEU A 112 1.20 -21.12 -15.33
CA LEU A 112 2.50 -20.87 -15.97
C LEU A 112 3.01 -22.14 -16.64
N ASN A 113 3.44 -21.99 -17.90
CA ASN A 113 4.05 -23.08 -18.65
C ASN A 113 5.53 -23.30 -18.25
N SER A 114 6.13 -24.40 -18.70
CA SER A 114 7.50 -24.77 -18.36
C SER A 114 8.55 -23.74 -18.82
N MET A 115 8.33 -23.11 -19.99
CA MET A 115 9.23 -22.08 -20.51
C MET A 115 9.16 -20.81 -19.65
N GLU A 116 7.97 -20.34 -19.31
CA GLU A 116 7.77 -19.18 -18.44
C GLU A 116 8.40 -19.38 -17.06
N LYS A 117 8.26 -20.60 -16.49
CA LYS A 117 8.94 -20.96 -15.23
C LYS A 117 10.47 -20.94 -15.37
N ALA A 118 11.00 -21.41 -16.49
CA ALA A 118 12.44 -21.36 -16.77
C ALA A 118 12.94 -19.92 -16.91
N VAL A 119 12.18 -19.06 -17.60
CA VAL A 119 12.46 -17.62 -17.72
C VAL A 119 12.46 -16.94 -16.35
N ILE A 120 11.44 -17.19 -15.50
CA ILE A 120 11.42 -16.66 -14.12
C ILE A 120 12.66 -17.10 -13.35
N LYS A 121 13.05 -18.37 -13.45
CA LYS A 121 14.25 -18.89 -12.78
C LYS A 121 15.52 -18.19 -13.29
N LYS A 122 15.63 -17.99 -14.61
CA LYS A 122 16.75 -17.29 -15.27
C LYS A 122 16.84 -15.82 -14.85
N LEU A 123 15.71 -15.12 -14.81
CA LEU A 123 15.67 -13.72 -14.35
C LEU A 123 16.03 -13.62 -12.87
N LYS A 124 15.59 -14.58 -12.05
CA LYS A 124 15.92 -14.63 -10.62
C LYS A 124 17.42 -14.84 -10.34
N THR A 125 18.13 -15.57 -11.21
CA THR A 125 19.59 -15.76 -11.06
C THR A 125 20.40 -14.51 -11.42
N LYS A 126 19.81 -13.50 -12.06
CA LYS A 126 20.50 -12.25 -12.36
C LYS A 126 20.43 -11.32 -11.15
N GLU A 127 21.53 -11.21 -10.42
CA GLU A 127 21.61 -10.33 -9.24
C GLU A 127 21.74 -8.84 -9.63
N ASP A 128 22.23 -8.55 -10.82
CA ASP A 128 22.42 -7.19 -11.36
C ASP A 128 21.17 -6.60 -12.02
N LEU A 129 20.03 -7.32 -11.98
CA LEU A 129 18.79 -6.89 -12.62
C LEU A 129 17.72 -6.58 -11.58
N VAL A 130 17.07 -5.43 -11.71
CA VAL A 130 15.92 -5.02 -10.89
C VAL A 130 14.68 -4.94 -11.77
N ALA A 131 13.65 -5.73 -11.41
CA ALA A 131 12.33 -5.62 -11.98
C ALA A 131 11.39 -4.85 -11.03
N THR A 132 10.86 -3.71 -11.50
CA THR A 132 9.96 -2.87 -10.72
C THR A 132 8.77 -2.38 -11.54
N LYS A 133 7.76 -1.84 -10.86
CA LYS A 133 6.66 -1.14 -11.55
C LYS A 133 7.04 0.32 -11.76
N THR A 134 6.56 0.88 -12.86
CA THR A 134 6.53 2.33 -13.08
C THR A 134 5.68 3.07 -12.05
N ASP A 135 5.95 4.37 -11.91
CA ASP A 135 5.10 5.32 -11.17
C ASP A 135 3.69 5.44 -11.77
N LYS A 136 3.57 5.42 -13.11
CA LYS A 136 2.31 5.57 -13.84
C LYS A 136 2.20 4.56 -14.99
N GLY A 137 0.97 4.13 -15.29
CA GLY A 137 0.66 3.31 -16.46
C GLY A 137 0.79 1.79 -16.28
N ASN A 138 1.06 1.29 -15.07
CA ASN A 138 1.15 -0.16 -14.75
C ASN A 138 2.10 -0.94 -15.68
N VAL A 139 3.17 -0.29 -16.12
CA VAL A 139 4.25 -0.88 -16.93
C VAL A 139 5.30 -1.52 -16.03
N VAL A 140 5.86 -2.66 -16.44
CA VAL A 140 7.01 -3.30 -15.79
C VAL A 140 8.30 -2.73 -16.38
N VAL A 141 9.21 -2.28 -15.52
CA VAL A 141 10.51 -1.74 -15.92
C VAL A 141 11.61 -2.64 -15.42
N LEU A 142 12.59 -2.90 -16.29
CA LEU A 142 13.82 -3.58 -15.97
C LEU A 142 14.96 -2.57 -15.96
N LEU A 143 15.76 -2.58 -14.90
CA LEU A 143 16.89 -1.68 -14.67
C LEU A 143 18.12 -2.47 -14.25
N ASP A 144 19.30 -1.98 -14.60
CA ASP A 144 20.53 -2.44 -13.95
C ASP A 144 20.50 -2.02 -12.47
N LYS A 145 20.88 -2.94 -11.58
CA LYS A 145 20.83 -2.75 -10.13
C LYS A 145 21.74 -1.62 -9.68
N SER A 146 22.94 -1.51 -10.26
CA SER A 146 23.88 -0.40 -10.01
C SER A 146 23.23 0.94 -10.29
N HIS A 147 22.71 1.13 -11.51
CA HIS A 147 22.06 2.38 -11.91
C HIS A 147 20.84 2.73 -11.05
N TYR A 148 20.04 1.74 -10.64
CA TYR A 148 18.94 1.96 -9.70
C TYR A 148 19.44 2.39 -8.31
N VAL A 149 20.46 1.71 -7.78
CA VAL A 149 21.05 2.03 -6.48
C VAL A 149 21.70 3.41 -6.50
N ASP A 150 22.42 3.76 -7.56
CA ASP A 150 23.05 5.08 -7.71
C ASP A 150 22.00 6.19 -7.67
N LYS A 151 20.89 6.04 -8.41
CA LYS A 151 19.76 6.98 -8.36
C LYS A 151 19.13 7.09 -6.97
N MET A 152 19.01 5.97 -6.24
CA MET A 152 18.50 5.97 -4.87
C MET A 152 19.47 6.69 -3.91
N VAL A 153 20.79 6.46 -4.06
CA VAL A 153 21.81 7.13 -3.26
C VAL A 153 21.83 8.63 -3.55
N THR A 154 21.78 9.05 -4.82
CA THR A 154 21.67 10.47 -5.19
C THR A 154 20.45 11.14 -4.55
N LEU A 155 19.31 10.45 -4.50
CA LEU A 155 18.09 10.94 -3.83
C LEU A 155 18.29 11.08 -2.32
N LEU A 156 18.92 10.08 -1.69
CA LEU A 156 19.21 10.05 -0.25
C LEU A 156 20.30 11.02 0.19
N SER A 157 21.19 11.44 -0.71
CA SER A 157 22.24 12.44 -0.45
C SER A 157 21.71 13.88 -0.36
N SER A 158 20.40 14.08 -0.56
CA SER A 158 19.76 15.39 -0.36
C SER A 158 19.70 15.78 1.12
N THR A 159 19.55 17.07 1.40
CA THR A 159 19.41 17.62 2.77
C THR A 159 18.13 17.16 3.49
N ILE A 160 17.23 16.47 2.79
CA ILE A 160 15.96 15.97 3.30
C ILE A 160 16.17 14.72 4.19
N TYR A 161 17.21 13.93 3.92
CA TYR A 161 17.44 12.65 4.59
C TYR A 161 18.72 12.67 5.42
N SER A 162 18.68 11.99 6.56
CA SER A 162 19.85 11.79 7.43
C SER A 162 20.13 10.30 7.58
N PRO A 163 21.39 9.84 7.45
CA PRO A 163 21.73 8.44 7.69
C PRO A 163 21.47 8.07 9.16
N ILE A 164 20.94 6.88 9.37
CA ILE A 164 20.74 6.28 10.69
C ILE A 164 21.76 5.16 10.89
N GLN A 165 22.26 5.01 12.13
CA GLN A 165 23.34 4.07 12.44
C GLN A 165 22.86 2.62 12.59
N SER A 166 21.57 2.41 12.90
CA SER A 166 20.99 1.09 13.11
C SER A 166 19.47 1.08 12.87
N ASP A 167 18.88 -0.11 12.81
CA ASP A 167 17.43 -0.28 12.66
C ASP A 167 16.70 0.31 13.90
N PRO A 168 15.87 1.35 13.72
CA PRO A 168 15.20 2.03 14.83
C PRO A 168 13.96 1.26 15.32
N THR A 169 13.59 0.15 14.67
CA THR A 169 12.34 -0.59 14.92
C THR A 169 12.17 -1.00 16.40
N PRO A 170 13.17 -1.61 17.08
CA PRO A 170 13.00 -2.04 18.48
C PRO A 170 12.81 -0.86 19.44
N GLN A 171 13.59 0.21 19.23
CA GLN A 171 13.50 1.44 20.02
C GLN A 171 12.15 2.13 19.80
N THR A 172 11.78 2.36 18.54
CA THR A 172 10.49 2.98 18.15
C THR A 172 9.32 2.19 18.71
N ARG A 173 9.38 0.85 18.69
CA ARG A 173 8.34 -0.01 19.29
C ARG A 173 8.23 0.20 20.79
N THR A 174 9.34 0.32 21.49
CA THR A 174 9.36 0.50 22.95
C THR A 174 8.84 1.87 23.33
N GLU A 175 9.32 2.92 22.67
CA GLU A 175 8.86 4.30 22.86
C GLU A 175 7.37 4.46 22.55
N LEU A 176 6.93 3.95 21.40
CA LEU A 176 5.52 4.03 21.00
C LEU A 176 4.61 3.29 21.98
N ARG A 177 5.02 2.11 22.45
CA ARG A 177 4.25 1.38 23.46
C ARG A 177 4.14 2.14 24.78
N GLY A 178 5.20 2.84 25.19
CA GLY A 178 5.20 3.71 26.36
C GLY A 178 4.20 4.87 26.20
N LEU A 179 4.24 5.57 25.06
CA LEU A 179 3.29 6.65 24.75
C LEU A 179 1.84 6.15 24.71
N LEU A 180 1.60 5.04 24.03
CA LEU A 180 0.25 4.44 23.96
C LEU A 180 -0.24 3.96 25.33
N GLN A 181 0.64 3.53 26.23
CA GLN A 181 0.26 3.20 27.61
C GLN A 181 -0.26 4.45 28.34
N ILE A 182 0.52 5.53 28.31
CA ILE A 182 0.16 6.81 28.96
C ILE A 182 -1.17 7.32 28.42
N PHE A 183 -1.33 7.35 27.09
CA PHE A 183 -2.53 7.87 26.46
C PHE A 183 -3.74 6.93 26.60
N ALA A 184 -3.56 5.62 26.65
CA ALA A 184 -4.64 4.69 26.96
C ALA A 184 -5.19 4.93 28.37
N GLU A 185 -4.31 5.17 29.36
CA GLU A 185 -4.69 5.47 30.74
C GLU A 185 -5.42 6.80 30.86
N GLN A 186 -4.93 7.84 30.17
CA GLN A 186 -5.52 9.19 30.20
C GLN A 186 -6.87 9.26 29.47
N SER A 187 -6.95 8.72 28.26
CA SER A 187 -8.15 8.84 27.40
C SER A 187 -9.20 7.76 27.63
N LYS A 188 -8.80 6.60 28.18
CA LYS A 188 -9.65 5.39 28.26
C LYS A 188 -10.22 4.95 26.90
N GLU A 189 -9.46 5.21 25.83
CA GLU A 189 -9.78 4.81 24.46
C GLU A 189 -9.39 3.35 24.22
N GLU A 190 -10.37 2.50 23.89
CA GLU A 190 -10.15 1.07 23.66
C GLU A 190 -9.30 0.81 22.41
N ALA A 191 -9.43 1.64 21.38
CA ALA A 191 -8.65 1.53 20.15
C ALA A 191 -7.15 1.68 20.42
N ILE A 192 -6.75 2.65 21.26
CA ILE A 192 -5.35 2.85 21.65
C ILE A 192 -4.83 1.67 22.47
N THR A 193 -5.64 1.16 23.39
CA THR A 193 -5.31 -0.04 24.19
C THR A 193 -5.10 -1.27 23.29
N SER A 194 -5.97 -1.45 22.30
CA SER A 194 -5.89 -2.53 21.31
C SER A 194 -4.61 -2.44 20.47
N ILE A 195 -4.29 -1.25 19.95
CA ILE A 195 -3.05 -1.01 19.18
C ILE A 195 -1.82 -1.30 20.04
N ARG A 196 -1.78 -0.81 21.28
CA ARG A 196 -0.69 -1.08 22.24
C ARG A 196 -0.48 -2.58 22.48
N ASN A 197 -1.56 -3.30 22.76
CA ASN A 197 -1.51 -4.74 23.03
C ASN A 197 -0.99 -5.50 21.80
N ARG A 198 -1.46 -5.13 20.61
CA ARG A 198 -0.97 -5.74 19.37
C ARG A 198 0.53 -5.52 19.18
N LEU A 199 1.04 -4.32 19.45
CA LEU A 199 2.49 -4.05 19.40
C LEU A 199 3.31 -4.85 20.42
N TYR A 200 2.71 -5.28 21.52
CA TYR A 200 3.36 -6.15 22.50
C TYR A 200 3.53 -7.57 21.98
N TYR A 201 2.46 -8.15 21.43
CA TYR A 201 2.47 -9.55 20.98
C TYR A 201 3.11 -9.75 19.59
N VAL A 202 3.07 -8.72 18.74
CA VAL A 202 3.60 -8.82 17.38
C VAL A 202 5.12 -8.62 17.36
N SER A 203 5.85 -9.62 16.86
CA SER A 203 7.30 -9.57 16.67
C SER A 203 7.73 -9.41 15.21
N ASN A 204 6.82 -9.52 14.24
CA ASN A 204 7.13 -9.41 12.80
C ASN A 204 7.08 -7.96 12.26
N SER A 205 7.21 -6.96 13.14
CA SER A 205 7.28 -5.57 12.70
C SER A 205 8.54 -5.35 11.87
N VAL A 206 8.40 -4.67 10.74
CA VAL A 206 9.50 -4.42 9.81
C VAL A 206 9.82 -2.93 9.77
N CYS A 207 11.10 -2.60 9.73
CA CYS A 207 11.54 -1.23 9.47
C CYS A 207 10.99 -0.75 8.12
N PRO A 208 10.35 0.42 8.04
CA PRO A 208 9.87 0.95 6.78
C PRO A 208 10.98 1.02 5.72
N GLN A 209 10.71 0.46 4.53
CA GLN A 209 11.71 0.36 3.46
C GLN A 209 11.43 1.39 2.37
N LEU A 210 12.44 2.16 1.98
CA LEU A 210 12.35 3.08 0.85
C LEU A 210 12.55 2.33 -0.48
N TYR A 211 11.71 2.62 -1.47
CA TYR A 211 11.89 2.18 -2.84
C TYR A 211 11.43 3.26 -3.82
N GLY A 212 11.85 3.15 -5.09
CA GLY A 212 11.66 4.18 -6.09
C GLY A 212 11.02 3.69 -7.38
N PRO A 213 9.71 3.80 -7.60
CA PRO A 213 9.12 3.56 -8.92
C PRO A 213 9.67 4.57 -9.96
N PRO A 214 10.19 4.13 -11.12
CA PRO A 214 10.68 5.03 -12.15
C PRO A 214 9.56 5.80 -12.84
N LYS A 215 9.77 7.11 -13.03
CA LYS A 215 8.89 8.00 -13.81
C LYS A 215 9.32 8.01 -15.27
N ILE A 216 9.03 6.92 -16.00
CA ILE A 216 9.47 6.74 -17.41
C ILE A 216 8.93 7.77 -18.41
N HIS A 217 7.94 8.58 -18.00
CA HIS A 217 7.36 9.65 -18.79
C HIS A 217 8.08 11.01 -18.61
N LYS A 218 9.12 11.05 -17.78
CA LYS A 218 9.96 12.23 -17.57
C LYS A 218 11.36 11.97 -18.13
N PRO A 219 12.06 13.01 -18.62
CA PRO A 219 13.47 12.89 -19.02
C PRO A 219 14.31 12.35 -17.86
N ASP A 220 15.37 11.62 -18.17
CA ASP A 220 16.27 10.95 -17.23
C ASP A 220 15.65 9.89 -16.32
N VAL A 221 14.34 9.62 -16.43
CA VAL A 221 13.61 8.59 -15.68
C VAL A 221 13.91 8.68 -14.16
N PRO A 222 13.56 9.80 -13.50
CA PRO A 222 13.78 9.96 -12.06
C PRO A 222 12.92 8.96 -11.26
N LEU A 223 13.38 8.61 -10.07
CA LEU A 223 12.66 7.72 -9.15
C LEU A 223 11.71 8.54 -8.26
N ARG A 224 10.52 7.99 -7.95
CA ARG A 224 9.64 8.55 -6.92
C ARG A 224 9.95 7.91 -5.56
N PRO A 225 10.44 8.64 -4.55
CA PRO A 225 10.71 8.02 -3.24
C PRO A 225 9.39 7.60 -2.58
N VAL A 226 9.25 6.32 -2.25
CA VAL A 226 8.09 5.76 -1.54
C VAL A 226 8.57 4.88 -0.40
N VAL A 227 8.05 5.15 0.79
CA VAL A 227 8.31 4.40 2.01
C VAL A 227 7.21 3.34 2.20
N CYS A 228 7.60 2.07 2.12
CA CYS A 228 6.75 0.94 2.44
C CYS A 228 6.52 0.87 3.95
N SER A 229 5.39 1.40 4.42
CA SER A 229 5.00 1.35 5.84
C SER A 229 4.21 0.10 6.22
N VAL A 230 4.04 -0.86 5.30
CA VAL A 230 3.31 -2.11 5.57
C VAL A 230 3.99 -2.88 6.70
N ASN A 231 3.22 -3.27 7.71
CA ASN A 231 3.70 -3.93 8.93
C ASN A 231 4.76 -3.15 9.72
N SER A 232 4.85 -1.82 9.53
CA SER A 232 5.68 -0.99 10.39
C SER A 232 5.05 -0.84 11.77
N VAL A 233 5.89 -0.51 12.75
CA VAL A 233 5.48 -0.23 14.15
C VAL A 233 4.40 0.86 14.23
N THR A 234 4.44 1.85 13.34
CA THR A 234 3.53 3.01 13.37
C THR A 234 2.28 2.84 12.50
N SER A 235 2.27 1.86 11.59
CA SER A 235 1.24 1.70 10.54
C SER A 235 -0.21 1.72 11.04
N GLN A 236 -0.50 0.97 12.11
CA GLN A 236 -1.85 0.88 12.68
C GLN A 236 -2.29 2.15 13.38
N LEU A 237 -1.38 2.77 14.14
CA LEU A 237 -1.66 4.06 14.76
C LEU A 237 -1.91 5.11 13.68
N CYS A 238 -1.10 5.15 12.62
CA CYS A 238 -1.32 6.06 11.50
C CYS A 238 -2.70 5.84 10.86
N ALA A 239 -3.13 4.60 10.64
CA ALA A 239 -4.45 4.30 10.09
C ALA A 239 -5.59 4.75 11.01
N TYR A 240 -5.44 4.61 12.32
CA TYR A 240 -6.42 5.07 13.31
C TYR A 240 -6.49 6.60 13.38
N LEU A 241 -5.34 7.27 13.49
CA LEU A 241 -5.28 8.74 13.48
C LEU A 241 -5.83 9.31 12.17
N LYS A 242 -5.61 8.62 11.04
CA LYS A 242 -6.20 8.98 9.75
C LYS A 242 -7.72 9.05 9.82
N SER A 243 -8.40 8.08 10.44
CA SER A 243 -9.86 8.11 10.54
C SER A 243 -10.39 9.24 11.42
N ILE A 244 -9.57 9.72 12.36
CA ILE A 244 -9.89 10.88 13.19
C ILE A 244 -9.66 12.18 12.43
N ILE A 245 -8.54 12.33 11.72
CA ILE A 245 -8.16 13.62 11.13
C ILE A 245 -8.82 13.83 9.76
N GLN A 246 -9.00 12.77 8.98
CA GLN A 246 -9.51 12.87 7.59
C GLN A 246 -10.82 13.66 7.45
N PRO A 247 -11.82 13.57 8.36
CA PRO A 247 -13.04 14.36 8.26
C PRO A 247 -12.88 15.84 8.63
N LEU A 248 -11.78 16.23 9.28
CA LEU A 248 -11.47 17.65 9.53
C LEU A 248 -10.89 18.33 8.30
N ALA A 249 -10.19 17.56 7.48
CA ALA A 249 -9.74 17.98 6.16
C ALA A 249 -10.86 17.76 5.12
N ARG A 250 -10.77 18.42 3.96
CA ARG A 250 -11.72 18.35 2.82
C ARG A 250 -13.03 19.09 3.03
N GLN A 251 -12.98 20.21 3.74
CA GLN A 251 -14.16 21.03 4.00
C GLN A 251 -14.34 22.13 2.94
N ARG A 252 -13.29 22.48 2.18
CA ARG A 252 -13.36 23.60 1.23
C ARG A 252 -14.05 23.24 -0.08
N GLY A 253 -14.83 24.18 -0.60
CA GLY A 253 -15.54 24.03 -1.88
C GLY A 253 -14.63 23.95 -3.11
N SER A 254 -13.36 24.33 -2.98
CA SER A 254 -12.29 24.14 -3.97
C SER A 254 -11.83 22.68 -4.08
N HIS A 255 -12.03 21.87 -3.04
CA HIS A 255 -11.62 20.46 -3.03
C HIS A 255 -12.35 19.66 -4.10
N VAL A 256 -11.61 18.78 -4.76
CA VAL A 256 -12.11 17.80 -5.72
C VAL A 256 -11.69 16.43 -5.23
N SER A 257 -12.65 15.53 -5.09
CA SER A 257 -12.42 14.16 -4.62
C SER A 257 -12.06 13.17 -5.73
N SER A 258 -12.42 13.47 -6.98
CA SER A 258 -12.20 12.60 -8.13
C SER A 258 -12.35 13.34 -9.47
N HIS A 259 -11.88 12.74 -10.56
CA HIS A 259 -12.12 13.24 -11.91
C HIS A 259 -13.62 13.40 -12.25
N LYS A 260 -14.51 12.59 -11.64
CA LYS A 260 -15.96 12.70 -11.85
C LYS A 260 -16.51 13.98 -11.22
N ASP A 261 -16.09 14.24 -9.99
CA ASP A 261 -16.43 15.43 -9.22
C ASP A 261 -15.94 16.70 -9.93
N PHE A 262 -14.71 16.67 -10.43
CA PHE A 262 -14.16 17.72 -11.28
C PHE A 262 -14.99 17.98 -12.54
N CYS A 263 -15.32 16.93 -13.30
CA CYS A 263 -16.16 17.04 -14.48
C CYS A 263 -17.55 17.65 -14.17
N VAL A 264 -18.12 17.33 -13.01
CA VAL A 264 -19.39 17.93 -12.55
C VAL A 264 -19.20 19.43 -12.28
N ALA A 265 -18.13 19.81 -11.58
CA ALA A 265 -17.83 21.22 -11.30
C ALA A 265 -17.70 22.04 -12.59
N LEU A 266 -17.07 21.50 -13.63
CA LEU A 266 -16.88 22.21 -14.90
C LEU A 266 -18.15 22.42 -15.73
N LYS A 267 -19.22 21.64 -15.54
CA LYS A 267 -20.45 21.73 -16.36
C LYS A 267 -21.14 23.09 -16.30
N SER A 268 -21.03 23.76 -15.15
CA SER A 268 -21.70 25.05 -14.90
C SER A 268 -20.85 26.25 -15.35
N ILE A 269 -19.58 26.03 -15.69
CA ILE A 269 -18.62 27.09 -15.95
C ILE A 269 -18.76 27.60 -17.38
N ARG A 270 -18.91 28.93 -17.51
CA ARG A 270 -18.80 29.62 -18.78
C ARG A 270 -17.43 30.24 -18.90
N ILE A 271 -16.75 29.98 -20.01
CA ILE A 271 -15.43 30.50 -20.31
C ILE A 271 -15.51 31.51 -21.45
N SER A 272 -14.90 32.68 -21.25
CA SER A 272 -14.84 33.78 -22.21
C SER A 272 -13.49 33.78 -22.95
N LYS A 273 -13.38 34.63 -23.98
CA LYS A 273 -12.12 34.81 -24.73
C LYS A 273 -11.03 35.51 -23.93
N THR A 274 -11.38 36.20 -22.85
CA THR A 274 -10.43 36.86 -21.95
C THR A 274 -10.00 35.98 -20.78
N ASP A 275 -10.54 34.77 -20.69
CA ASP A 275 -10.17 33.79 -19.66
C ASP A 275 -9.13 32.81 -20.20
N PHE A 276 -8.32 32.25 -19.31
CA PHE A 276 -7.21 31.36 -19.61
C PHE A 276 -7.20 30.19 -18.62
N MET A 277 -7.11 28.94 -19.13
CA MET A 277 -7.03 27.75 -18.27
C MET A 277 -5.57 27.46 -17.93
N VAL A 278 -5.32 27.13 -16.67
CA VAL A 278 -3.97 26.80 -16.18
C VAL A 278 -4.06 25.67 -15.17
N SER A 279 -3.03 24.82 -15.17
CA SER A 279 -2.81 23.82 -14.13
C SER A 279 -1.58 24.21 -13.33
N TYR A 280 -1.71 24.25 -12.01
CA TYR A 280 -0.57 24.39 -11.10
C TYR A 280 -0.31 23.06 -10.41
N ASP A 281 0.95 22.72 -10.19
CA ASP A 281 1.37 21.50 -9.47
C ASP A 281 2.42 21.85 -8.42
N VAL A 282 2.22 21.39 -7.18
CA VAL A 282 3.17 21.62 -6.10
C VAL A 282 4.37 20.69 -6.23
N LYS A 283 5.57 21.27 -6.34
CA LYS A 283 6.83 20.53 -6.40
C LYS A 283 7.06 19.74 -5.10
N ASP A 284 7.09 18.42 -5.26
CA ASP A 284 7.44 17.45 -4.21
C ASP A 284 6.68 17.70 -2.89
N LEU A 285 5.37 17.99 -2.98
CA LEU A 285 4.52 18.40 -1.86
C LEU A 285 4.85 17.69 -0.55
N PHE A 286 4.85 16.36 -0.54
CA PHE A 286 5.05 15.59 0.69
C PHE A 286 6.37 15.90 1.39
N THR A 287 7.49 16.07 0.69
CA THR A 287 8.77 16.41 1.34
C THR A 287 8.86 17.88 1.73
N SER A 288 8.01 18.72 1.16
CA SER A 288 8.01 20.18 1.30
C SER A 288 7.04 20.70 2.38
N ILE A 289 6.13 19.85 2.89
CA ILE A 289 5.15 20.25 3.92
C ILE A 289 5.86 20.69 5.22
N PRO A 290 5.58 21.90 5.74
CA PRO A 290 6.08 22.32 7.04
C PRO A 290 5.30 21.64 8.16
N ILE A 291 5.86 20.55 8.71
CA ILE A 291 5.17 19.72 9.70
C ILE A 291 4.79 20.52 10.95
N THR A 292 5.70 21.30 11.53
CA THR A 292 5.40 22.08 12.75
C THR A 292 4.20 23.01 12.55
N HIS A 293 4.15 23.70 11.41
CA HIS A 293 3.03 24.57 11.06
C HIS A 293 1.75 23.76 10.79
N THR A 294 1.87 22.63 10.10
CA THR A 294 0.75 21.71 9.84
C THR A 294 0.14 21.17 11.13
N LEU A 295 0.96 20.84 12.14
CA LEU A 295 0.49 20.40 13.45
C LEU A 295 -0.26 21.53 14.17
N THR A 296 0.21 22.77 14.07
CA THR A 296 -0.51 23.94 14.62
C THR A 296 -1.88 24.14 13.96
N ILE A 297 -1.97 23.97 12.63
CA ILE A 297 -3.23 24.01 11.90
C ILE A 297 -4.17 22.91 12.41
N LEU A 298 -3.65 21.68 12.51
CA LEU A 298 -4.43 20.54 13.00
C LEU A 298 -4.91 20.74 14.43
N GLN A 299 -4.08 21.29 15.31
CA GLN A 299 -4.45 21.67 16.68
C GLN A 299 -5.67 22.60 16.65
N SER A 300 -5.63 23.68 15.87
CA SER A 300 -6.75 24.62 15.72
C SER A 300 -8.03 23.95 15.18
N LEU A 301 -7.90 23.07 14.19
CA LEU A 301 -9.02 22.31 13.62
C LEU A 301 -9.61 21.29 14.62
N LEU A 302 -8.76 20.69 15.46
CA LEU A 302 -9.17 19.76 16.50
C LEU A 302 -9.88 20.47 17.66
N ASP A 303 -9.38 21.64 18.05
CA ASP A 303 -9.95 22.46 19.13
C ASP A 303 -11.30 23.07 18.73
N SER A 304 -11.45 23.48 17.46
CA SER A 304 -12.71 24.03 16.92
C SER A 304 -13.73 22.95 16.51
N GLY A 305 -13.29 21.69 16.35
CA GLY A 305 -14.09 20.60 15.82
C GLY A 305 -15.09 20.00 16.81
N SER A 306 -16.36 20.40 16.72
CA SER A 306 -17.45 19.87 17.57
C SER A 306 -17.69 18.35 17.43
N SER A 307 -17.29 17.75 16.30
CA SER A 307 -17.44 16.32 16.01
C SER A 307 -16.30 15.43 16.52
N LEU A 308 -15.26 15.99 17.15
CA LEU A 308 -14.11 15.21 17.61
C LEU A 308 -14.51 14.16 18.68
N SER A 309 -15.33 14.55 19.65
CA SER A 309 -15.81 13.68 20.74
C SER A 309 -16.62 12.48 20.25
N GLN A 310 -17.24 12.58 19.06
CA GLN A 310 -17.97 11.49 18.43
C GLN A 310 -17.05 10.47 17.75
N ARG A 311 -15.81 10.87 17.42
CA ARG A 311 -14.85 10.06 16.65
C ARG A 311 -13.79 9.40 17.52
N THR A 312 -13.46 10.02 18.65
CA THR A 312 -12.44 9.51 19.58
C THR A 312 -12.61 10.12 20.98
N LYS A 313 -12.17 9.39 22.01
CA LYS A 313 -12.01 9.94 23.38
C LYS A 313 -10.67 10.65 23.58
N LEU A 314 -9.82 10.71 22.55
CA LEU A 314 -8.57 11.44 22.60
C LEU A 314 -8.83 12.96 22.58
N SER A 315 -8.21 13.67 23.53
CA SER A 315 -8.05 15.13 23.41
C SER A 315 -7.07 15.52 22.28
N PRO A 316 -7.17 16.76 21.77
CA PRO A 316 -6.25 17.31 20.77
C PRO A 316 -4.77 17.16 21.15
N PHE A 317 -4.43 17.39 22.43
CA PHE A 317 -3.07 17.21 22.98
C PHE A 317 -2.50 15.80 22.75
N HIS A 318 -3.30 14.75 22.94
CA HIS A 318 -2.82 13.39 22.70
C HIS A 318 -2.49 13.16 21.23
N ILE A 319 -3.27 13.78 20.32
CA ILE A 319 -3.08 13.64 18.87
C ILE A 319 -1.75 14.29 18.48
N GLU A 320 -1.47 15.51 18.94
CA GLU A 320 -0.20 16.21 18.71
C GLU A 320 1.02 15.42 19.23
N GLY A 321 0.90 14.79 20.40
CA GLY A 321 1.97 14.03 21.03
C GLY A 321 2.44 12.78 20.25
N PHE A 322 1.72 12.37 19.21
CA PHE A 322 2.09 11.21 18.37
C PHE A 322 3.00 11.56 17.19
N PHE A 323 3.23 12.83 16.88
CA PHE A 323 3.98 13.23 15.69
C PHE A 323 5.45 13.51 16.02
N ARG A 324 6.37 12.89 15.28
CA ARG A 324 7.78 13.27 15.26
C ARG A 324 8.34 13.07 13.86
N GLN A 325 8.51 14.18 13.15
CA GLN A 325 9.22 14.23 11.89
C GLN A 325 9.82 15.62 11.72
N ASN A 326 11.11 15.69 11.41
CA ASN A 326 11.84 16.96 11.40
C ASN A 326 11.46 17.85 10.21
N ASN A 327 11.08 17.26 9.07
CA ASN A 327 10.54 17.98 7.92
C ASN A 327 9.79 17.05 6.96
N GLY A 328 8.79 17.59 6.24
CA GLY A 328 7.97 16.86 5.28
C GLY A 328 7.17 15.69 5.88
N ALA A 329 6.52 14.90 5.05
CA ALA A 329 5.74 13.71 5.39
C ALA A 329 6.18 12.53 4.49
N PRO A 330 6.43 11.31 5.01
CA PRO A 330 6.89 10.19 4.20
C PRO A 330 5.81 9.77 3.22
N MET A 331 6.14 9.77 1.93
CA MET A 331 5.26 9.24 0.88
C MET A 331 5.07 7.74 1.14
N GLY A 332 3.86 7.32 1.53
CA GLY A 332 3.55 5.91 1.85
C GLY A 332 3.16 5.65 3.31
N SER A 333 3.20 6.66 4.18
CA SER A 333 2.45 6.60 5.44
C SER A 333 0.96 6.86 5.18
N PRO A 334 0.03 6.12 5.83
CA PRO A 334 -1.40 6.37 5.73
C PRO A 334 -1.83 7.79 6.13
N LEU A 335 -1.04 8.46 6.98
CA LEU A 335 -1.32 9.81 7.48
C LEU A 335 -0.90 10.92 6.54
N SER A 336 0.20 10.74 5.79
CA SER A 336 0.78 11.81 4.97
C SER A 336 -0.21 12.49 4.03
N PRO A 337 -1.12 11.77 3.33
CA PRO A 337 -2.12 12.42 2.47
C PRO A 337 -3.07 13.33 3.24
N VAL A 338 -3.40 13.00 4.49
CA VAL A 338 -4.30 13.81 5.31
C VAL A 338 -3.61 15.08 5.81
N LEU A 339 -2.34 14.96 6.20
CA LEU A 339 -1.51 16.12 6.57
C LEU A 339 -1.34 17.07 5.38
N ALA A 340 -1.07 16.52 4.20
CA ALA A 340 -0.98 17.28 2.96
C ALA A 340 -2.29 18.01 2.63
N GLU A 341 -3.44 17.35 2.77
CA GLU A 341 -4.74 17.95 2.53
C GLU A 341 -5.02 19.10 3.51
N ALA A 342 -4.81 18.90 4.82
CA ALA A 342 -5.03 19.93 5.82
C ALA A 342 -4.13 21.16 5.59
N PHE A 343 -2.86 20.93 5.28
CA PHE A 343 -1.94 22.02 4.94
C PHE A 343 -2.36 22.76 3.67
N MET A 344 -2.72 22.04 2.60
CA MET A 344 -3.11 22.67 1.33
C MET A 344 -4.43 23.44 1.44
N GLU A 345 -5.37 23.00 2.28
CA GLU A 345 -6.59 23.79 2.57
C GLU A 345 -6.25 25.09 3.30
N HIS A 346 -5.32 25.07 4.26
CA HIS A 346 -4.86 26.28 4.92
C HIS A 346 -4.08 27.22 3.99
N LEU A 347 -3.29 26.65 3.07
CA LEU A 347 -2.63 27.43 2.02
C LEU A 347 -3.66 28.17 1.17
N GLU A 348 -4.74 27.50 0.75
CA GLU A 348 -5.83 28.13 0.00
C GLU A 348 -6.56 29.21 0.80
N GLU A 349 -6.81 28.98 2.08
CA GLU A 349 -7.38 29.96 3.00
C GLU A 349 -6.53 31.23 3.05
N THR A 350 -5.24 31.05 3.27
CA THR A 350 -4.26 32.14 3.31
C THR A 350 -4.20 32.86 1.97
N ALA A 351 -4.31 32.14 0.86
CA ALA A 351 -4.25 32.69 -0.49
C ALA A 351 -5.47 33.56 -0.84
N PHE A 352 -6.68 33.13 -0.44
CA PHE A 352 -7.93 33.64 -1.01
C PHE A 352 -8.94 34.21 -0.01
N GLU A 353 -8.68 34.17 1.30
CA GLU A 353 -9.52 34.82 2.30
C GLU A 353 -8.93 36.13 2.83
N SER A 354 -7.70 36.48 2.43
CA SER A 354 -7.10 37.77 2.74
C SER A 354 -7.77 38.91 1.95
N ALA A 355 -7.77 40.13 2.51
CA ALA A 355 -8.44 41.28 1.88
C ALA A 355 -7.71 41.80 0.62
N ASP A 356 -6.41 41.55 0.50
CA ASP A 356 -5.53 42.02 -0.59
C ASP A 356 -5.09 40.84 -1.48
N ILE A 357 -6.00 40.30 -2.29
CA ILE A 357 -5.71 39.23 -3.25
C ILE A 357 -5.23 39.85 -4.56
N PRO A 358 -3.97 39.64 -5.00
CA PRO A 358 -3.47 40.24 -6.24
C PRO A 358 -4.19 39.74 -7.48
N VAL A 359 -4.58 38.45 -7.47
CA VAL A 359 -5.29 37.79 -8.56
C VAL A 359 -6.34 36.85 -7.98
N ALA A 360 -7.61 37.17 -8.19
CA ALA A 360 -8.72 36.29 -7.85
C ALA A 360 -9.04 35.37 -9.04
N PRO A 361 -8.86 34.04 -8.93
CA PRO A 361 -9.22 33.12 -9.99
C PRO A 361 -10.74 33.05 -10.15
N ILE A 362 -11.21 32.92 -11.39
CA ILE A 362 -12.62 32.70 -11.74
C ILE A 362 -13.09 31.33 -11.24
N LEU A 363 -12.17 30.35 -11.30
CA LEU A 363 -12.35 29.02 -10.77
C LEU A 363 -11.03 28.55 -10.18
N PHE A 364 -11.08 27.93 -9.01
CA PHE A 364 -9.95 27.25 -8.39
C PHE A 364 -10.43 25.89 -7.87
N LYS A 365 -9.83 24.81 -8.38
CA LYS A 365 -10.18 23.44 -8.01
C LYS A 365 -8.91 22.63 -7.75
N ARG A 366 -8.82 21.98 -6.59
CA ARG A 366 -7.62 21.24 -6.18
C ARG A 366 -7.92 19.78 -5.91
N TYR A 367 -7.02 18.92 -6.37
CA TYR A 367 -6.93 17.52 -5.99
C TYR A 367 -5.54 17.28 -5.40
N VAL A 368 -5.45 17.27 -4.06
CA VAL A 368 -4.19 17.14 -3.31
C VAL A 368 -3.14 18.17 -3.75
N ASP A 369 -2.18 17.81 -4.61
CA ASP A 369 -1.08 18.63 -5.16
C ASP A 369 -1.41 19.29 -6.51
N ASP A 370 -2.34 18.72 -7.27
CA ASP A 370 -2.76 19.19 -8.59
C ASP A 370 -3.88 20.25 -8.45
N VAL A 371 -3.68 21.43 -9.06
CA VAL A 371 -4.65 22.54 -9.05
C VAL A 371 -5.04 22.89 -10.49
N PHE A 372 -6.33 22.97 -10.75
CA PHE A 372 -6.89 23.55 -11.97
C PHE A 372 -7.46 24.93 -11.65
N ALA A 373 -7.07 25.93 -12.43
CA ALA A 373 -7.60 27.27 -12.29
C ALA A 373 -8.00 27.90 -13.63
N ILE A 374 -8.96 28.83 -13.56
CA ILE A 374 -9.31 29.71 -14.67
C ILE A 374 -9.04 31.13 -14.19
N VAL A 375 -8.18 31.85 -14.91
CA VAL A 375 -7.78 33.22 -14.60
C VAL A 375 -8.01 34.12 -15.81
N LYS A 376 -7.85 35.43 -15.66
CA LYS A 376 -7.80 36.33 -16.82
C LYS A 376 -6.49 36.15 -17.57
N LYS A 377 -6.56 36.21 -18.90
CA LYS A 377 -5.39 36.11 -19.77
C LYS A 377 -4.38 37.20 -19.42
N GLY A 378 -3.13 36.80 -19.17
CA GLY A 378 -2.04 37.65 -18.70
C GLY A 378 -1.84 37.63 -17.18
N GLN A 379 -2.72 37.01 -16.41
CA GLN A 379 -2.59 36.90 -14.94
C GLN A 379 -2.08 35.52 -14.48
N GLU A 380 -1.87 34.58 -15.40
CA GLU A 380 -1.44 33.22 -15.07
C GLU A 380 -0.10 33.15 -14.32
N ASP A 381 0.88 33.96 -14.73
CA ASP A 381 2.20 34.01 -14.08
C ASP A 381 2.13 34.85 -12.80
N THR A 382 1.30 35.90 -12.77
CA THR A 382 1.09 36.71 -11.55
C THR A 382 0.48 35.88 -10.42
N LEU A 383 -0.49 35.02 -10.72
CA LEU A 383 -1.04 34.11 -9.72
C LEU A 383 0.01 33.07 -9.28
N LEU A 384 0.84 32.57 -10.20
CA LEU A 384 1.93 31.65 -9.86
C LEU A 384 2.92 32.29 -8.87
N GLU A 385 3.37 33.49 -9.18
CA GLU A 385 4.30 34.26 -8.36
C GLU A 385 3.70 34.53 -6.98
N TYR A 386 2.43 34.94 -6.92
CA TYR A 386 1.72 35.11 -5.65
C TYR A 386 1.65 33.80 -4.84
N LEU A 387 1.33 32.66 -5.46
CA LEU A 387 1.32 31.38 -4.77
C LEU A 387 2.71 30.98 -4.21
N HIS A 388 3.81 31.39 -4.87
CA HIS A 388 5.17 31.20 -4.35
C HIS A 388 5.48 32.08 -3.13
N THR A 389 4.80 33.23 -2.95
CA THR A 389 5.08 34.14 -1.83
C THR A 389 4.40 33.72 -0.52
N ILE A 390 3.39 32.84 -0.57
CA ILE A 390 2.64 32.43 0.64
C ILE A 390 3.53 31.65 1.62
N PHE A 391 4.33 30.72 1.10
CA PHE A 391 5.28 29.90 1.88
C PHE A 391 6.67 29.87 1.20
N PRO A 392 7.40 31.00 1.22
CA PRO A 392 8.59 31.18 0.41
C PRO A 392 9.71 30.23 0.85
N GLY A 393 10.37 29.60 -0.13
CA GLY A 393 11.44 28.64 0.11
C GLY A 393 11.00 27.27 0.64
N GLN A 394 9.71 27.08 0.93
CA GLN A 394 9.13 25.80 1.36
C GLN A 394 8.25 25.19 0.28
N ILE A 395 7.25 25.95 -0.21
CA ILE A 395 6.31 25.49 -1.23
C ILE A 395 6.63 26.17 -2.55
N ALA A 396 6.76 25.38 -3.59
CA ALA A 396 6.97 25.87 -4.94
C ALA A 396 5.97 25.21 -5.90
N PHE A 397 5.39 26.02 -6.78
CA PHE A 397 4.46 25.57 -7.81
C PHE A 397 5.15 25.52 -9.19
N THR A 398 4.71 24.59 -10.04
CA THR A 398 4.92 24.63 -11.49
C THR A 398 3.63 25.04 -12.18
N ILE A 399 3.73 25.45 -13.44
CA ILE A 399 2.58 25.85 -14.26
C ILE A 399 2.57 25.10 -15.59
N GLU A 400 1.42 24.53 -15.94
CA GLU A 400 1.09 24.07 -17.28
C GLU A 400 -0.03 24.97 -17.84
N LYS A 401 0.25 25.62 -18.97
CA LYS A 401 -0.66 26.55 -19.63
C LYS A 401 -1.48 25.82 -20.70
N GLU A 402 -2.72 26.25 -20.91
CA GLU A 402 -3.56 25.74 -21.98
C GLU A 402 -2.91 25.93 -23.37
N VAL A 403 -2.98 24.90 -24.21
CA VAL A 403 -2.45 24.90 -25.58
C VAL A 403 -3.57 24.48 -26.53
N ASN A 404 -3.77 25.23 -27.63
CA ASN A 404 -4.78 24.94 -28.64
C ASN A 404 -6.21 24.77 -28.10
N ASN A 405 -6.56 25.55 -27.07
CA ASN A 405 -7.82 25.48 -26.35
C ASN A 405 -8.05 24.18 -25.53
N GLU A 406 -6.96 23.47 -25.20
CA GLU A 406 -6.99 22.22 -24.46
C GLU A 406 -6.02 22.24 -23.27
N LEU A 407 -6.43 21.66 -22.15
CA LEU A 407 -5.60 21.50 -20.96
C LEU A 407 -5.88 20.14 -20.28
N PRO A 408 -4.88 19.28 -20.09
CA PRO A 408 -5.05 18.04 -19.31
C PRO A 408 -5.06 18.31 -17.79
N PHE A 409 -5.95 17.64 -17.06
CA PHE A 409 -6.05 17.67 -15.59
C PHE A 409 -6.75 16.39 -15.08
N LEU A 410 -6.22 15.70 -14.07
CA LEU A 410 -6.80 14.47 -13.46
C LEU A 410 -7.33 13.42 -14.46
N ASP A 411 -6.49 13.01 -15.42
CA ASP A 411 -6.86 12.07 -16.50
C ASP A 411 -8.02 12.54 -17.40
N VAL A 412 -8.35 13.83 -17.36
CA VAL A 412 -9.34 14.50 -18.20
C VAL A 412 -8.64 15.52 -19.09
N LEU A 413 -9.04 15.59 -20.36
CA LEU A 413 -8.65 16.64 -21.28
C LEU A 413 -9.79 17.65 -21.35
N VAL A 414 -9.58 18.82 -20.79
CA VAL A 414 -10.53 19.93 -20.81
C VAL A 414 -10.36 20.69 -22.11
N ARG A 415 -11.44 20.89 -22.85
CA ARG A 415 -11.46 21.53 -24.17
C ARG A 415 -12.50 22.64 -24.19
N ARG A 416 -12.16 23.80 -24.74
CA ARG A 416 -13.15 24.86 -24.97
C ARG A 416 -14.09 24.45 -26.12
N LYS A 417 -15.39 24.66 -25.93
CA LYS A 417 -16.38 24.56 -27.00
C LYS A 417 -17.36 25.73 -26.92
N GLY A 418 -17.14 26.74 -27.75
CA GLY A 418 -17.90 27.99 -27.69
C GLY A 418 -17.65 28.69 -26.36
N THR A 419 -18.72 28.95 -25.59
CA THR A 419 -18.64 29.57 -24.26
C THR A 419 -18.58 28.55 -23.12
N GLY A 420 -18.55 27.24 -23.40
CA GLY A 420 -18.54 26.19 -22.39
C GLY A 420 -17.30 25.31 -22.45
N LEU A 421 -17.14 24.45 -21.45
CA LEU A 421 -16.07 23.45 -21.38
C LEU A 421 -16.61 22.05 -21.67
N ARG A 422 -15.84 21.27 -22.43
CA ARG A 422 -16.07 19.85 -22.66
C ARG A 422 -14.88 19.05 -22.16
N THR A 423 -15.15 17.85 -21.70
CA THR A 423 -14.15 16.95 -21.12
C THR A 423 -14.09 15.65 -21.91
N THR A 424 -12.90 15.20 -22.27
CA THR A 424 -12.64 13.84 -22.79
C THR A 424 -11.62 13.13 -21.91
N VAL A 425 -11.43 11.82 -22.06
CA VAL A 425 -10.38 11.11 -21.32
C VAL A 425 -9.02 11.54 -21.85
N TYR A 426 -8.11 11.92 -20.94
CA TYR A 426 -6.70 12.16 -21.26
C TYR A 426 -5.88 10.95 -20.86
N ARG A 427 -5.01 10.50 -21.77
CA ARG A 427 -4.02 9.44 -21.49
C ARG A 427 -2.64 10.00 -21.80
N LYS A 428 -1.71 9.85 -20.86
CA LYS A 428 -0.31 10.24 -21.09
C LYS A 428 0.28 9.37 -22.21
N PRO A 429 1.28 9.86 -22.97
CA PRO A 429 1.89 9.10 -24.07
C PRO A 429 2.44 7.72 -23.66
N THR A 430 2.85 7.56 -22.40
CA THR A 430 3.35 6.29 -21.86
C THR A 430 2.25 5.40 -21.26
N HIS A 431 0.98 5.67 -21.55
CA HIS A 431 -0.12 4.83 -21.09
C HIS A 431 -0.09 3.48 -21.81
N SER A 432 -0.16 2.39 -21.04
CA SER A 432 -0.04 1.02 -21.58
C SER A 432 -1.36 0.43 -22.05
N ASP A 433 -2.46 1.18 -21.94
CA ASP A 433 -3.86 0.74 -22.13
C ASP A 433 -4.28 -0.47 -21.28
N ARG A 434 -3.46 -0.78 -20.28
CA ARG A 434 -3.70 -1.85 -19.34
C ARG A 434 -4.37 -1.29 -18.09
N GLU A 435 -5.69 -1.45 -18.04
CA GLU A 435 -6.44 -1.20 -16.80
C GLU A 435 -5.93 -2.13 -15.67
N MET A 436 -6.27 -1.84 -14.41
CA MET A 436 -5.98 -2.70 -13.26
C MET A 436 -6.81 -4.00 -13.30
N VAL A 437 -6.71 -4.74 -14.40
CA VAL A 437 -7.37 -6.01 -14.59
C VAL A 437 -6.41 -7.07 -14.09
N ILE A 438 -6.82 -7.74 -13.02
CA ILE A 438 -6.26 -9.05 -12.67
C ILE A 438 -6.37 -9.91 -13.92
N GLN A 439 -5.24 -10.37 -14.47
CA GLN A 439 -5.27 -11.26 -15.63
C GLN A 439 -6.14 -12.48 -15.30
N GLU A 440 -7.01 -12.88 -16.22
CA GLU A 440 -7.95 -14.00 -16.01
C GLU A 440 -7.23 -15.31 -15.65
N ALA A 441 -6.00 -15.49 -16.16
CA ALA A 441 -5.16 -16.63 -15.83
C ALA A 441 -4.45 -16.53 -14.47
N SER A 442 -4.50 -15.39 -13.78
CA SER A 442 -3.82 -15.19 -12.48
C SER A 442 -4.62 -15.82 -11.35
N SER A 443 -3.96 -16.57 -10.46
CA SER A 443 -4.61 -17.30 -9.36
C SER A 443 -4.93 -16.41 -8.15
N HIS A 444 -5.62 -15.29 -8.36
CA HIS A 444 -6.10 -14.47 -7.24
C HIS A 444 -7.33 -15.12 -6.59
N PRO A 445 -7.50 -14.97 -5.26
CA PRO A 445 -8.77 -15.33 -4.62
C PRO A 445 -9.92 -14.48 -5.19
N PRO A 446 -11.16 -15.03 -5.26
CA PRO A 446 -12.31 -14.26 -5.71
C PRO A 446 -12.47 -13.00 -4.85
N PRO A 447 -12.82 -11.84 -5.45
CA PRO A 447 -13.10 -10.65 -4.70
C PRO A 447 -14.32 -10.92 -3.81
N HIS A 448 -14.12 -10.92 -2.49
CA HIS A 448 -15.24 -10.81 -1.57
C HIS A 448 -15.83 -9.40 -1.76
N GLU A 449 -17.07 -9.33 -2.24
CA GLU A 449 -17.86 -8.10 -2.21
C GLU A 449 -17.94 -7.63 -0.74
N ASP A 450 -17.74 -6.33 -0.54
CA ASP A 450 -17.64 -5.63 0.75
C ASP A 450 -16.38 -5.86 1.59
N TYR A 451 -15.20 -5.42 1.12
CA TYR A 451 -14.23 -4.72 1.99
C TYR A 451 -13.29 -3.84 1.16
N THR A 452 -13.29 -2.54 1.42
CA THR A 452 -12.13 -1.66 1.21
C THR A 452 -10.93 -2.29 1.88
N LEU A 453 -9.89 -2.66 1.11
CA LEU A 453 -8.62 -3.20 1.60
C LEU A 453 -8.17 -2.51 2.91
N PRO A 454 -8.27 -3.16 4.07
CA PRO A 454 -7.50 -2.78 5.24
C PRO A 454 -6.16 -3.50 5.10
N GLU A 455 -5.06 -2.76 4.91
CA GLU A 455 -3.69 -3.29 4.82
C GLU A 455 -3.17 -3.91 6.15
N THR A 456 -4.00 -4.52 6.98
CA THR A 456 -3.52 -5.26 8.16
C THR A 456 -4.29 -6.55 8.38
N GLY A 457 -3.58 -7.65 8.16
CA GLY A 457 -4.03 -9.03 8.34
C GLY A 457 -3.06 -9.91 7.57
N ILE A 458 -2.50 -10.91 8.23
CA ILE A 458 -1.43 -11.81 7.76
C ILE A 458 -1.48 -12.01 6.24
N ILE A 459 -0.37 -11.66 5.57
CA ILE A 459 -0.17 -11.85 4.14
C ILE A 459 -0.43 -13.32 3.83
N VAL A 460 -1.51 -13.58 3.10
CA VAL A 460 -1.69 -14.81 2.36
C VAL A 460 -0.44 -15.00 1.52
N GLY A 461 0.32 -16.06 1.75
CA GLY A 461 1.64 -16.29 1.16
C GLY A 461 1.58 -16.64 -0.32
N TRP A 462 0.81 -15.91 -1.14
CA TRP A 462 0.87 -16.03 -2.59
C TRP A 462 2.15 -15.37 -3.07
N VAL A 463 3.01 -16.19 -3.66
CA VAL A 463 4.28 -15.76 -4.24
C VAL A 463 3.98 -14.99 -5.54
N GLN A 464 3.66 -13.69 -5.43
CA GLN A 464 3.45 -12.81 -6.59
C GLN A 464 4.67 -12.83 -7.52
N ALA A 465 4.49 -12.61 -8.83
CA ALA A 465 5.58 -12.42 -9.77
C ALA A 465 6.57 -11.35 -9.29
N ARG A 466 6.09 -10.31 -8.59
CA ARG A 466 6.90 -9.32 -7.87
C ARG A 466 7.88 -9.96 -6.87
N SER A 467 7.43 -10.90 -6.05
CA SER A 467 8.27 -11.61 -5.08
C SER A 467 9.21 -12.64 -5.71
N LEU A 468 8.90 -13.11 -6.92
CA LEU A 468 9.75 -14.01 -7.71
C LEU A 468 10.84 -13.27 -8.48
N ALA A 469 10.56 -12.04 -8.91
CA ALA A 469 11.42 -11.22 -9.77
C ALA A 469 12.22 -10.15 -9.01
N ARG A 470 11.98 -9.96 -7.71
CA ARG A 470 12.73 -9.02 -6.87
C ARG A 470 13.89 -9.70 -6.14
N ASN A 471 15.10 -9.18 -6.36
CA ASN A 471 16.33 -9.51 -5.62
C ASN A 471 16.74 -8.39 -4.63
N ASP A 472 15.85 -7.43 -4.35
CA ASP A 472 16.11 -6.22 -3.55
C ASP A 472 16.00 -6.41 -2.02
N LYS A 473 15.51 -7.56 -1.54
CA LYS A 473 15.41 -7.86 -0.10
C LYS A 473 16.57 -8.75 0.34
N ILE A 474 17.29 -8.33 1.38
CA ILE A 474 18.26 -9.16 2.11
C ILE A 474 17.56 -10.47 2.48
N ARG A 475 18.09 -11.60 1.99
CA ARG A 475 17.56 -12.93 2.30
C ARG A 475 18.11 -13.37 3.65
N ILE A 476 17.25 -13.37 4.66
CA ILE A 476 17.55 -13.99 5.95
C ILE A 476 17.54 -15.53 5.74
N PRO A 477 18.61 -16.26 6.13
CA PRO A 477 18.67 -17.72 6.10
C PRO A 477 17.43 -18.34 6.76
N PHE A 478 16.98 -19.50 6.28
CA PHE A 478 15.71 -20.11 6.72
C PHE A 478 15.62 -20.31 8.24
N GLU A 479 16.75 -20.58 8.88
CA GLU A 479 16.88 -20.90 10.30
C GLU A 479 16.79 -19.66 11.21
N ASP A 480 17.12 -18.49 10.66
CA ASP A 480 17.19 -17.20 11.37
C ASP A 480 15.91 -16.37 11.21
N ARG A 481 14.84 -16.94 10.63
CA ARG A 481 13.58 -16.23 10.38
C ARG A 481 12.72 -16.16 11.65
N PRO A 482 12.43 -14.98 12.21
CA PRO A 482 11.42 -14.83 13.26
C PRO A 482 10.00 -14.86 12.65
N GLY A 483 8.99 -15.18 13.47
CA GLY A 483 7.59 -15.14 13.04
C GLY A 483 7.18 -16.31 12.14
N VAL A 484 7.86 -17.44 12.25
CA VAL A 484 7.60 -18.63 11.42
C VAL A 484 6.68 -19.62 12.13
N VAL A 485 5.77 -20.21 11.36
CA VAL A 485 4.99 -21.38 11.77
C VAL A 485 5.79 -22.62 11.42
N TYR A 486 6.05 -23.46 12.41
CA TYR A 486 6.95 -24.60 12.28
C TYR A 486 6.25 -25.91 12.64
N GLN A 487 6.63 -27.00 11.96
CA GLN A 487 6.15 -28.35 12.25
C GLN A 487 7.33 -29.23 12.68
N ILE A 488 7.30 -29.71 13.93
CA ILE A 488 8.25 -30.72 14.43
C ILE A 488 7.60 -32.09 14.27
N LYS A 489 8.27 -32.98 13.51
CA LYS A 489 7.86 -34.37 13.38
C LYS A 489 8.61 -35.21 14.41
N CYS A 490 7.88 -35.84 15.32
CA CYS A 490 8.45 -36.75 16.30
C CYS A 490 8.64 -38.14 15.68
N ALA A 491 9.61 -38.90 16.20
CA ALA A 491 9.85 -40.30 15.81
C ALA A 491 8.65 -41.22 16.10
N CYS A 492 7.73 -40.81 16.98
CA CYS A 492 6.47 -41.52 17.26
C CYS A 492 5.34 -41.19 16.26
N ASN A 493 5.64 -40.62 15.09
CA ASN A 493 4.69 -40.15 14.08
C ASN A 493 3.75 -39.00 14.51
N ALA A 494 3.86 -38.49 15.74
CA ALA A 494 3.17 -37.28 16.15
C ALA A 494 3.82 -36.03 15.51
N SER A 495 3.02 -35.06 15.06
CA SER A 495 3.52 -33.78 14.57
C SER A 495 3.02 -32.63 15.42
N TYR A 496 3.94 -31.81 15.91
CA TYR A 496 3.65 -30.59 16.67
C TYR A 496 3.79 -29.37 15.75
N ILE A 497 2.75 -28.55 15.66
CA ILE A 497 2.76 -27.30 14.89
C ILE A 497 2.72 -26.14 15.88
N GLY A 498 3.66 -25.21 15.78
CA GLY A 498 3.74 -24.03 16.65
C GLY A 498 4.06 -22.77 15.87
N GLU A 499 3.74 -21.62 16.45
CA GLU A 499 4.14 -20.30 15.96
C GLU A 499 5.21 -19.72 16.90
N THR A 500 6.26 -19.11 16.36
CA THR A 500 7.30 -18.48 17.17
C THR A 500 7.61 -17.05 16.78
N GLY A 501 7.68 -16.19 17.80
CA GLY A 501 8.17 -14.81 17.65
C GLY A 501 9.69 -14.68 17.64
N SER A 502 10.43 -15.71 18.05
CA SER A 502 11.90 -15.84 18.03
C SER A 502 12.37 -16.68 16.83
N THR A 503 13.69 -16.88 16.63
CA THR A 503 14.20 -17.69 15.52
C THR A 503 13.75 -19.17 15.63
N LEU A 504 13.74 -19.88 14.51
CA LEU A 504 13.40 -21.31 14.47
C LEU A 504 14.40 -22.13 15.31
N LEU A 505 15.67 -21.73 15.27
CA LEU A 505 16.76 -22.37 16.01
C LEU A 505 16.58 -22.27 17.52
N ASP A 506 16.19 -21.09 18.03
CA ASP A 506 15.92 -20.87 19.46
C ASP A 506 14.81 -21.79 19.95
N ARG A 507 13.72 -21.93 19.18
CA ARG A 507 12.61 -22.81 19.55
C ARG A 507 12.92 -24.27 19.47
N PHE A 508 13.73 -24.69 18.50
CA PHE A 508 14.19 -26.06 18.43
C PHE A 508 15.00 -26.42 19.69
N ASN A 509 15.88 -25.53 20.13
CA ASN A 509 16.66 -25.72 21.35
C ASN A 509 15.79 -25.76 22.61
N ASP A 510 14.78 -24.89 22.73
CA ASP A 510 13.83 -24.91 23.84
C ASP A 510 12.99 -26.19 23.88
N HIS A 511 12.53 -26.66 22.72
CA HIS A 511 11.80 -27.92 22.62
C HIS A 511 12.66 -29.12 23.04
N MET A 512 13.93 -29.14 22.62
CA MET A 512 14.88 -30.19 23.03
C MET A 512 15.15 -30.16 24.54
N LYS A 513 15.25 -28.98 25.16
CA LYS A 513 15.36 -28.85 26.63
C LYS A 513 14.12 -29.40 27.34
N ALA A 514 12.92 -29.09 26.86
CA ALA A 514 11.67 -29.58 27.43
C ALA A 514 11.54 -31.11 27.29
N LEU A 515 11.91 -31.67 26.13
CA LEU A 515 11.97 -33.11 25.90
C LEU A 515 12.94 -33.81 26.85
N ASN A 516 14.12 -33.22 27.08
CA ASN A 516 15.10 -33.76 28.02
C ASN A 516 14.60 -33.68 29.48
N GLY A 517 13.88 -32.62 29.82
CA GLY A 517 13.19 -32.49 31.12
C GLY A 517 12.11 -33.56 31.31
N TYR A 518 11.28 -33.79 30.30
CA TYR A 518 10.25 -34.84 30.32
C TYR A 518 10.87 -36.24 30.44
N LYS A 519 11.90 -36.56 29.65
CA LYS A 519 12.62 -37.85 29.74
C LYS A 519 13.23 -38.06 31.12
N SER A 520 13.84 -37.01 31.69
CA SER A 520 14.40 -37.06 33.05
C SER A 520 13.31 -37.32 34.10
N ALA A 521 12.14 -36.70 33.97
CA ALA A 521 11.00 -36.92 34.86
C ALA A 521 10.41 -38.33 34.71
N GLN A 522 10.35 -38.84 33.48
CA GLN A 522 9.89 -40.19 33.17
C GLN A 522 10.83 -41.27 33.74
N GLU A 523 12.15 -41.05 33.69
CA GLU A 523 13.15 -41.92 34.33
C GLU A 523 13.09 -41.89 35.86
N GLU A 524 12.71 -40.75 36.47
CA GLU A 524 12.45 -40.66 37.91
C GLU A 524 11.17 -41.40 38.32
N LEU A 525 10.10 -41.30 37.51
CA LEU A 525 8.83 -42.01 37.72
C LEU A 525 8.96 -43.52 37.56
N ASN A 526 9.75 -43.97 36.59
CA ASN A 526 10.02 -45.38 36.33
C ASN A 526 11.12 -45.96 37.24
N GLY A 527 11.65 -45.18 38.18
CA GLY A 527 12.64 -45.63 39.16
C GLY A 527 14.02 -45.97 38.58
N THR A 528 14.29 -45.66 37.31
CA THR A 528 15.54 -45.98 36.62
C THR A 528 16.66 -44.97 36.87
N ARG A 529 16.33 -43.78 37.42
CA ARG A 529 17.30 -42.72 37.71
C ARG A 529 17.89 -42.81 39.11
N ARG A 530 19.14 -43.29 39.24
CA ARG A 530 19.92 -43.18 40.49
C ARG A 530 20.34 -41.73 40.75
N LYS A 531 19.69 -41.04 41.69
CA LYS A 531 20.15 -39.74 42.22
C LYS A 531 21.51 -39.91 42.91
N ARG A 532 22.59 -39.43 42.29
CA ARG A 532 23.85 -39.16 43.02
C ARG A 532 23.57 -37.98 43.96
N ARG A 533 23.49 -38.24 45.26
CA ARG A 533 23.48 -37.18 46.28
C ARG A 533 24.83 -36.47 46.22
N GLY A 534 24.83 -35.22 45.76
CA GLY A 534 25.97 -34.31 45.91
C GLY A 534 26.22 -34.04 47.40
N ARG A 535 27.51 -33.87 47.75
CA ARG A 535 28.01 -33.65 49.11
C ARG A 535 27.47 -32.31 49.68
N PRO A 536 27.21 -32.21 51.00
CA PRO A 536 26.57 -31.05 51.62
C PRO A 536 27.23 -29.72 51.32
#